data_AF-A0A9D2D4L2-F1
#
_entry.id   AF-A0A9D2D4L2-F1
#
_cell.length_a   1.000
_cell.length_b   1.000
_cell.length_c   1.000
_cell.angle_alpha   90.00
_cell.angle_beta   90.00
_cell.angle_gamma   90.00
#
_symmetry.space_group_name_H-M   'P 1'
#
loop_
_entity.id
_entity.type
_entity.pdbx_description
1 polymer ?
#
loop_
_entity_poly.entity_id
_entity_poly.type
_entity_poly.pdbx_seq_one_letter_code
_entity_poly.pdbx_strand_id
1 'polypeptide(L)'
;QSAQQDAMYLSMYCSNETFQVIQGMEERYRIKYKLKGRKQFDGDVLCRNLRDGIYQVPFVIYRENTENGNHMSMANEGFEHPCDLIVRKGKGLVRLRALPLTHSSAAGGSLMRGKIDTLKYYDGDTFCDTEKRGDFIQFPAQFLRFVNIGNSTDCIFHGSIYLKMTSSVGIVHMPESRAIFTLIL
;
A
#
# COMPACT_ATOMS: atom_id res chain seq x y z
N GLN A 1 -25.50 -25.68 -14.70
CA GLN A 1 -26.07 -24.83 -15.77
C GLN A 1 -26.60 -23.50 -15.24
N SER A 2 -27.30 -23.43 -14.08
CA SER A 2 -27.83 -22.16 -13.56
C SER A 2 -26.75 -21.11 -13.27
N ALA A 3 -25.65 -21.46 -12.60
CA ALA A 3 -24.61 -20.48 -12.23
C ALA A 3 -24.00 -19.71 -13.42
N GLN A 4 -23.94 -20.33 -14.61
CA GLN A 4 -23.43 -19.68 -15.82
C GLN A 4 -24.46 -18.72 -16.43
N GLN A 5 -25.75 -19.09 -16.39
CA GLN A 5 -26.84 -18.17 -16.75
C GLN A 5 -26.95 -17.02 -15.76
N ASP A 6 -26.87 -17.30 -14.46
CA ASP A 6 -26.94 -16.29 -13.39
C ASP A 6 -25.78 -15.29 -13.51
N ALA A 7 -24.56 -15.76 -13.78
CA ALA A 7 -23.40 -14.89 -14.05
C ALA A 7 -23.58 -14.04 -15.32
N MET A 8 -24.15 -14.63 -16.38
CA MET A 8 -24.48 -13.90 -17.61
C MET A 8 -25.51 -12.80 -17.35
N TYR A 9 -26.58 -13.10 -16.62
CA TYR A 9 -27.58 -12.12 -16.21
C TYR A 9 -26.96 -10.99 -15.38
N LEU A 10 -26.16 -11.31 -14.36
CA LEU A 10 -25.45 -10.30 -13.58
C LEU A 10 -24.56 -9.40 -14.44
N SER A 11 -23.84 -9.96 -15.42
CA SER A 11 -23.00 -9.17 -16.33
C SER A 11 -23.78 -8.22 -17.26
N MET A 12 -25.03 -8.57 -17.60
CA MET A 12 -25.87 -7.76 -18.47
C MET A 12 -26.55 -6.59 -17.74
N TYR A 13 -26.78 -6.74 -16.43
CA TYR A 13 -27.52 -5.74 -15.63
C TYR A 13 -26.63 -4.92 -14.68
N CYS A 14 -25.39 -5.32 -14.43
CA CYS A 14 -24.43 -4.52 -13.66
C CYS A 14 -23.68 -3.52 -14.55
N SER A 15 -23.40 -2.33 -14.02
CA SER A 15 -22.44 -1.43 -14.66
C SER A 15 -21.04 -2.04 -14.63
N ASN A 16 -20.16 -1.57 -15.52
CA ASN A 16 -18.76 -1.98 -15.53
C ASN A 16 -18.06 -1.75 -14.18
N GLU A 17 -18.41 -0.65 -13.49
CA GLU A 17 -17.90 -0.32 -12.16
C GLU A 17 -18.31 -1.37 -11.13
N THR A 18 -19.59 -1.72 -11.08
CA THR A 18 -20.10 -2.76 -10.18
C THR A 18 -19.46 -4.12 -10.47
N PHE A 19 -19.28 -4.45 -11.76
CA PHE A 19 -18.65 -5.70 -12.16
C PHE A 19 -17.18 -5.77 -11.72
N GLN A 20 -16.42 -4.67 -11.84
CA GLN A 20 -15.05 -4.58 -11.35
C GLN A 20 -14.96 -4.75 -9.82
N VAL A 21 -15.91 -4.18 -9.07
CA VAL A 21 -16.00 -4.37 -7.62
C VAL A 21 -16.20 -5.85 -7.29
N ILE A 22 -17.15 -6.52 -7.95
CA ILE A 22 -17.42 -7.96 -7.74
C ILE A 22 -16.17 -8.80 -8.02
N GLN A 23 -15.49 -8.57 -9.15
CA GLN A 23 -14.26 -9.28 -9.48
C GLN A 23 -13.14 -9.03 -8.45
N GLY A 24 -13.02 -7.79 -7.97
CA GLY A 24 -12.07 -7.44 -6.92
C GLY A 24 -12.37 -8.16 -5.59
N MET A 25 -13.65 -8.27 -5.21
CA MET A 25 -14.07 -9.00 -4.01
C MET A 25 -13.81 -10.51 -4.14
N GLU A 26 -14.11 -11.11 -5.28
CA GLU A 26 -13.85 -12.54 -5.55
C GLU A 26 -12.35 -12.85 -5.42
N GLU A 27 -11.49 -12.03 -6.03
CA GLU A 27 -10.05 -12.22 -5.98
C GLU A 27 -9.50 -12.07 -4.56
N ARG A 28 -9.95 -11.06 -3.79
CA ARG A 28 -9.57 -10.90 -2.39
C ARG A 28 -9.98 -12.13 -1.56
N TYR A 29 -11.21 -12.60 -1.72
CA TYR A 29 -11.70 -13.80 -1.04
C TYR A 29 -10.87 -15.05 -1.39
N ARG A 30 -10.58 -15.25 -2.68
CA ARG A 30 -9.78 -16.37 -3.18
C ARG A 30 -8.39 -16.40 -2.55
N ILE A 31 -7.72 -15.25 -2.46
CA ILE A 31 -6.38 -15.14 -1.88
C ILE A 31 -6.40 -15.39 -0.38
N LYS A 32 -7.37 -14.82 0.35
CA LYS A 32 -7.58 -15.09 1.77
C LYS A 32 -7.72 -16.57 2.05
N TYR A 33 -8.60 -17.25 1.30
CA TYR A 33 -8.78 -18.69 1.44
C TYR A 33 -7.50 -19.48 1.14
N LYS A 34 -6.75 -19.10 0.11
CA LYS A 34 -5.52 -19.79 -0.31
C LYS A 34 -4.37 -19.62 0.68
N LEU A 35 -4.28 -18.47 1.36
CA LEU A 35 -3.18 -18.13 2.25
C LEU A 35 -3.52 -18.19 3.75
N LYS A 36 -4.78 -18.47 4.13
CA LYS A 36 -5.24 -18.51 5.54
C LYS A 36 -4.38 -19.36 6.49
N GLY A 37 -3.75 -20.43 6.00
CA GLY A 37 -2.89 -21.30 6.80
C GLY A 37 -1.47 -20.78 7.03
N ARG A 38 -1.06 -19.70 6.35
CA ARG A 38 0.26 -19.09 6.49
C ARG A 38 0.20 -17.99 7.52
N LYS A 39 0.98 -18.14 8.60
CA LYS A 39 1.11 -17.09 9.63
C LYS A 39 1.83 -15.85 9.08
N GLN A 40 2.87 -16.08 8.28
CA GLN A 40 3.68 -15.03 7.66
C GLN A 40 4.09 -15.43 6.25
N PHE A 41 4.24 -14.45 5.36
CA PHE A 41 4.74 -14.62 4.00
C PHE A 41 5.25 -13.28 3.44
N ASP A 42 6.01 -13.33 2.35
CA ASP A 42 6.45 -12.11 1.65
C ASP A 42 5.48 -11.70 0.53
N GLY A 43 5.65 -10.49 -0.01
CA GLY A 43 4.81 -10.02 -1.11
C GLY A 43 4.98 -10.80 -2.41
N ASP A 44 6.07 -11.55 -2.59
CA ASP A 44 6.25 -12.42 -3.76
C ASP A 44 5.31 -13.64 -3.68
N VAL A 45 5.08 -14.19 -2.49
CA VAL A 45 4.04 -15.20 -2.26
C VAL A 45 2.67 -14.62 -2.55
N LEU A 46 2.36 -13.40 -2.11
CA LEU A 46 1.09 -12.75 -2.42
C LEU A 46 0.89 -12.61 -3.94
N CYS A 47 1.85 -11.99 -4.62
CA CYS A 47 1.73 -11.61 -6.03
C CYS A 47 1.69 -12.82 -6.96
N ARG A 48 2.42 -13.91 -6.65
CA ARG A 48 2.32 -15.18 -7.40
C ARG A 48 0.95 -15.84 -7.33
N ASN A 49 0.15 -15.50 -6.31
CA ASN A 49 -1.18 -16.07 -6.15
C ASN A 49 -2.28 -15.19 -6.73
N LEU A 50 -2.03 -13.88 -6.90
CA LEU A 50 -2.91 -12.92 -7.56
C LEU A 50 -2.91 -13.11 -9.08
N ARG A 51 -4.02 -12.73 -9.73
CA ARG A 51 -4.05 -12.60 -11.19
C ARG A 51 -3.31 -11.33 -11.61
N ASP A 52 -2.92 -11.25 -12.88
CA ASP A 52 -2.36 -10.02 -13.43
C ASP A 52 -3.43 -8.93 -13.42
N GLY A 53 -3.11 -7.76 -12.87
CA GLY A 53 -4.09 -6.69 -12.66
C GLY A 53 -3.52 -5.48 -11.94
N ILE A 54 -4.37 -4.48 -11.70
CA ILE A 54 -4.09 -3.34 -10.83
C ILE A 54 -5.15 -3.40 -9.72
N TYR A 55 -4.69 -3.49 -8.48
CA TYR A 55 -5.54 -3.60 -7.32
C TYR A 55 -5.42 -2.33 -6.49
N GLN A 56 -6.54 -1.65 -6.24
CA GLN A 56 -6.59 -0.57 -5.28
C GLN A 56 -6.58 -1.16 -3.87
N VAL A 57 -5.55 -0.84 -3.09
CA VAL A 57 -5.34 -1.41 -1.75
C VAL A 57 -5.16 -0.32 -0.70
N PRO A 58 -5.95 -0.35 0.40
CA PRO A 58 -5.75 0.55 1.52
C PRO A 58 -4.36 0.38 2.13
N PHE A 59 -3.79 1.49 2.58
CA PHE A 59 -2.56 1.48 3.34
C PHE A 59 -2.60 2.52 4.45
N VAL A 60 -1.67 2.38 5.39
CA VAL A 60 -1.44 3.33 6.47
C VAL A 60 0.07 3.48 6.67
N ILE A 61 0.54 4.69 6.94
CA ILE A 61 1.93 4.97 7.29
C ILE A 61 2.04 5.40 8.75
N TYR A 62 2.69 4.57 9.56
CA TYR A 62 2.96 4.83 10.98
C TYR A 62 4.34 5.42 11.19
N ARG A 63 4.53 6.17 12.28
CA ARG A 63 5.86 6.54 12.78
C ARG A 63 6.51 5.30 13.39
N GLU A 64 7.82 5.14 13.20
CA GLU A 64 8.54 4.04 13.86
C GLU A 64 8.68 4.26 15.37
N ASN A 65 8.92 5.51 15.80
CA ASN A 65 9.02 5.89 17.21
C ASN A 65 7.76 6.62 17.68
N THR A 66 7.14 6.11 18.74
CA THR A 66 5.85 6.58 19.26
C THR A 66 5.99 7.19 20.66
N GLU A 67 6.79 8.25 20.80
CA GLU A 67 6.99 8.88 22.12
C GLU A 67 5.76 9.69 22.58
N ASN A 68 4.85 10.08 21.68
CA ASN A 68 3.77 11.05 21.98
C ASN A 68 2.33 10.55 21.70
N GLY A 69 2.09 9.23 21.66
CA GLY A 69 0.74 8.65 21.50
C GLY A 69 0.08 8.84 20.12
N ASN A 70 0.57 9.74 19.27
CA ASN A 70 0.19 9.80 17.85
C ASN A 70 1.07 8.88 17.02
N HIS A 71 0.51 7.75 16.58
CA HIS A 71 1.23 6.74 15.82
C HIS A 71 1.24 7.03 14.31
N MET A 72 0.39 7.94 13.82
CA MET A 72 0.30 8.24 12.39
C MET A 72 1.44 9.15 11.94
N SER A 73 2.09 8.77 10.83
CA SER A 73 3.08 9.60 10.17
C SER A 73 2.40 10.69 9.35
N MET A 74 2.95 11.90 9.35
CA MET A 74 2.53 12.97 8.42
C MET A 74 2.62 12.50 6.96
N ALA A 75 3.55 11.58 6.67
CA ALA A 75 3.68 10.96 5.35
C ALA A 75 2.40 10.24 4.90
N ASN A 76 1.54 9.81 5.83
CA ASN A 76 0.27 9.17 5.50
C ASN A 76 -0.65 10.12 4.70
N GLU A 77 -0.68 11.41 5.05
CA GLU A 77 -1.44 12.41 4.30
C GLU A 77 -0.72 12.84 3.01
N GLY A 78 0.58 12.53 2.90
CA GLY A 78 1.44 12.91 1.78
C GLY A 78 1.18 12.11 0.51
N PHE A 79 0.23 11.19 0.53
CA PHE A 79 -0.15 10.35 -0.59
C PHE A 79 -1.66 10.26 -0.75
N GLU A 80 -2.09 9.99 -1.98
CA GLU A 80 -3.46 9.57 -2.24
C GLU A 80 -3.74 8.18 -1.66
N HIS A 81 -4.97 7.99 -1.18
CA HIS A 81 -5.50 6.72 -0.72
C HIS A 81 -6.67 6.27 -1.62
N PRO A 82 -6.78 4.97 -1.96
CA PRO A 82 -5.83 3.88 -1.71
C PRO A 82 -4.61 3.94 -2.65
N CYS A 83 -3.63 3.05 -2.44
CA CYS A 83 -2.52 2.87 -3.38
C CYS A 83 -2.83 1.81 -4.44
N ASP A 84 -2.00 1.74 -5.49
CA ASP A 84 -2.07 0.68 -6.48
C ASP A 84 -1.06 -0.44 -6.19
N LEU A 85 -1.52 -1.69 -6.13
CA LEU A 85 -0.69 -2.88 -6.25
C LEU A 85 -0.82 -3.42 -7.68
N ILE A 86 0.25 -3.28 -8.46
CA ILE A 86 0.31 -3.70 -9.86
C ILE A 86 0.96 -5.09 -9.91
N VAL A 87 0.22 -6.10 -10.35
CA VAL A 87 0.71 -7.49 -10.47
C VAL A 87 0.86 -7.85 -11.94
N ARG A 88 2.05 -8.32 -12.34
CA ARG A 88 2.35 -8.82 -13.68
C ARG A 88 3.24 -10.05 -13.58
N LYS A 89 2.83 -11.17 -14.19
CA LYS A 89 3.59 -12.44 -14.20
C LYS A 89 4.04 -12.86 -12.80
N GLY A 90 3.16 -12.67 -11.80
CA GLY A 90 3.44 -13.01 -10.39
C GLY A 90 4.40 -12.07 -9.66
N LYS A 91 4.85 -10.97 -10.27
CA LYS A 91 5.65 -9.92 -9.64
C LYS A 91 4.80 -8.69 -9.36
N GLY A 92 5.01 -8.07 -8.19
CA GLY A 92 4.24 -6.93 -7.73
C GLY A 92 5.04 -5.64 -7.60
N LEU A 93 4.42 -4.52 -7.94
CA LEU A 93 4.89 -3.17 -7.66
C LEU A 93 3.83 -2.43 -6.84
N VAL A 94 4.23 -1.85 -5.72
CA VAL A 94 3.39 -0.88 -4.99
C VAL A 94 3.66 0.49 -5.59
N ARG A 95 2.60 1.19 -6.00
CA ARG A 95 2.65 2.52 -6.57
C ARG A 95 1.82 3.49 -5.73
N LEU A 96 2.49 4.52 -5.23
CA LEU A 96 1.91 5.59 -4.43
C LEU A 96 1.90 6.88 -5.25
N ARG A 97 0.81 7.67 -5.16
CA ARG A 97 0.75 9.00 -5.78
C ARG A 97 0.95 10.07 -4.72
N ALA A 98 2.07 10.79 -4.79
CA ALA A 98 2.41 11.84 -3.85
C ALA A 98 1.50 13.07 -4.02
N LEU A 99 1.01 13.62 -2.91
CA LEU A 99 0.20 14.82 -2.84
C LEU A 99 1.01 15.98 -2.23
N PRO A 100 0.77 17.23 -2.66
CA PRO A 100 1.29 18.39 -1.94
C PRO A 100 0.58 18.52 -0.59
N LEU A 101 1.34 18.79 0.46
CA LEU A 101 0.86 19.02 1.82
C LEU A 101 1.30 20.38 2.32
N THR A 102 0.51 20.94 3.22
CA THR A 102 0.81 22.21 3.88
C THR A 102 0.78 22.02 5.39
N HIS A 103 1.92 22.22 6.06
CA HIS A 103 2.03 22.08 7.52
C HIS A 103 2.92 23.18 8.12
N SER A 104 2.68 23.51 9.39
CA SER A 104 3.57 24.37 10.15
C SER A 104 4.92 23.70 10.37
N SER A 105 6.00 24.40 10.04
CA SER A 105 7.36 23.91 10.26
C SER A 105 7.63 23.74 11.75
N ALA A 106 8.25 22.61 12.13
CA ALA A 106 8.70 22.39 13.51
C ALA A 106 9.79 23.37 13.95
N ALA A 107 10.58 23.90 13.01
CA ALA A 107 11.73 24.77 13.30
C ALA A 107 11.34 26.24 13.54
N GLY A 108 10.21 26.71 12.98
CA GLY A 108 9.87 28.13 13.00
C GLY A 108 8.37 28.45 12.99
N GLY A 109 7.49 27.46 13.04
CA GLY A 109 6.03 27.63 13.08
C GLY A 109 5.39 28.10 11.76
N SER A 110 6.19 28.60 10.81
CA SER A 110 5.74 29.07 9.50
C SER A 110 5.07 27.97 8.71
N LEU A 111 3.95 28.30 8.04
CA LEU A 111 3.24 27.38 7.18
C LEU A 111 4.06 27.09 5.91
N MET A 112 4.39 25.82 5.70
CA MET A 112 5.22 25.36 4.60
C MET A 112 4.42 24.42 3.70
N ARG A 113 4.45 24.67 2.39
CA ARG A 113 3.89 23.77 1.38
C ARG A 113 5.00 22.89 0.81
N GLY A 114 4.92 21.60 1.06
CA GLY A 114 5.89 20.60 0.61
C GLY A 114 5.24 19.45 -0.12
N LYS A 115 6.07 18.65 -0.77
CA LYS A 115 5.69 17.36 -1.33
C LYS A 115 6.78 16.36 -1.00
N ILE A 116 6.41 15.09 -0.88
CA ILE A 116 7.40 14.02 -0.72
C ILE A 116 8.35 14.07 -1.92
N ASP A 117 9.63 14.23 -1.62
CA ASP A 117 10.64 14.40 -2.65
C ASP A 117 11.31 13.06 -2.98
N THR A 118 11.89 12.42 -1.98
CA THR A 118 12.49 11.08 -2.10
C THR A 118 11.88 10.11 -1.11
N LEU A 119 11.86 8.83 -1.51
CA LEU A 119 11.42 7.71 -0.68
C LEU A 119 12.39 6.56 -0.89
N LYS A 120 12.82 5.96 0.21
CA LYS A 120 13.62 4.73 0.23
C LYS A 120 12.84 3.65 0.94
N TYR A 121 12.95 2.41 0.47
CA TYR A 121 12.37 1.24 1.11
C TYR A 121 13.48 0.34 1.65
N TYR A 122 13.20 -0.37 2.74
CA TYR A 122 14.14 -1.32 3.31
C TYR A 122 14.00 -2.69 2.63
N ASP A 123 15.07 -3.20 2.02
CA ASP A 123 15.07 -4.47 1.29
C ASP A 123 15.33 -5.70 2.19
N GLY A 124 15.67 -5.47 3.46
CA GLY A 124 16.10 -6.50 4.40
C GLY A 124 17.51 -6.26 4.95
N ASP A 125 18.32 -5.50 4.22
CA ASP A 125 19.72 -5.17 4.56
C ASP A 125 19.95 -3.65 4.55
N THR A 126 19.51 -2.96 3.49
CA THR A 126 19.75 -1.53 3.31
C THR A 126 18.50 -0.77 2.83
N PHE A 127 18.56 0.56 2.90
CA PHE A 127 17.53 1.43 2.32
C PHE A 127 17.86 1.72 0.87
N CYS A 128 17.04 1.21 -0.04
CA CYS A 128 17.18 1.39 -1.48
C CYS A 128 16.31 2.54 -1.98
N ASP A 129 16.82 3.33 -2.93
CA ASP A 129 16.07 4.40 -3.57
C ASP A 129 14.89 3.85 -4.38
N THR A 130 13.78 4.59 -4.39
CA THR A 130 12.63 4.27 -5.25
C THR A 130 12.70 4.99 -6.59
N GLU A 131 12.02 4.41 -7.57
CA GLU A 131 11.77 5.10 -8.82
C GLU A 131 10.63 6.11 -8.64
N LYS A 132 10.91 7.38 -8.98
CA LYS A 132 9.92 8.46 -9.04
C LYS A 132 9.64 8.83 -10.50
N ARG A 133 8.38 8.73 -10.92
CA ARG A 133 7.90 9.14 -12.24
C ARG A 133 6.78 10.15 -12.09
N GLY A 134 7.11 11.44 -12.24
CA GLY A 134 6.20 12.54 -11.94
C GLY A 134 5.75 12.46 -10.48
N ASP A 135 4.45 12.28 -10.28
CA ASP A 135 3.84 12.19 -8.96
C ASP A 135 3.81 10.78 -8.38
N PHE A 136 4.22 9.78 -9.15
CA PHE A 136 4.21 8.38 -8.72
C PHE A 136 5.56 7.95 -8.17
N ILE A 137 5.52 7.32 -7.01
CA ILE A 137 6.66 6.69 -6.34
C ILE A 137 6.38 5.19 -6.26
N GLN A 138 7.36 4.35 -6.60
CA GLN A 138 7.16 2.91 -6.73
C GLN A 138 8.25 2.10 -6.04
N PHE A 139 7.85 0.99 -5.40
CA PHE A 139 8.77 0.00 -4.86
C PHE A 139 8.27 -1.45 -5.08
N PRO A 140 9.18 -2.44 -5.11
CA PRO A 140 8.80 -3.83 -5.32
C PRO A 140 8.00 -4.39 -4.12
N ALA A 141 6.86 -5.01 -4.41
CA ALA A 141 6.01 -5.61 -3.38
C ALA A 141 6.70 -6.77 -2.65
N GLN A 142 7.70 -7.41 -3.26
CA GLN A 142 8.41 -8.57 -2.69
C GLN A 142 9.01 -8.31 -1.31
N PHE A 143 9.33 -7.04 -0.99
CA PHE A 143 9.92 -6.65 0.29
C PHE A 143 8.88 -6.42 1.40
N LEU A 144 7.59 -6.45 1.08
CA LEU A 144 6.54 -6.45 2.09
C LEU A 144 6.56 -7.76 2.87
N ARG A 145 6.48 -7.64 4.20
CA ARG A 145 6.30 -8.77 5.11
C ARG A 145 4.84 -8.82 5.55
N PHE A 146 4.13 -9.85 5.13
CA PHE A 146 2.74 -10.07 5.49
C PHE A 146 2.64 -10.90 6.76
N VAL A 147 1.84 -10.42 7.70
CA VAL A 147 1.35 -11.18 8.84
C VAL A 147 -0.15 -11.40 8.65
N ASN A 148 -0.56 -12.66 8.83
CA ASN A 148 -1.97 -13.01 8.87
C ASN A 148 -2.52 -12.76 10.27
N ILE A 149 -3.49 -11.86 10.38
CA ILE A 149 -4.21 -11.57 11.61
C ILE A 149 -5.59 -12.21 11.50
N GLY A 150 -5.84 -13.23 12.33
CA GLY A 150 -7.10 -13.98 12.37
C GLY A 150 -6.91 -15.48 12.20
N ASN A 151 -7.92 -16.26 12.59
CA ASN A 151 -7.85 -17.73 12.65
C ASN A 151 -8.78 -18.44 11.64
N SER A 152 -9.46 -17.69 10.76
CA SER A 152 -10.54 -18.23 9.89
C SER A 152 -10.69 -17.44 8.57
N THR A 153 -11.88 -17.46 7.96
CA THR A 153 -12.22 -16.73 6.73
C THR A 153 -12.10 -15.22 6.84
N ASP A 154 -12.09 -14.68 8.06
CA ASP A 154 -11.99 -13.24 8.33
C ASP A 154 -10.54 -12.77 8.51
N CYS A 155 -9.57 -13.57 8.02
CA CYS A 155 -8.17 -13.17 8.04
C CYS A 155 -7.94 -11.84 7.32
N ILE A 156 -7.12 -11.00 7.94
CA ILE A 156 -6.61 -9.76 7.37
C ILE A 156 -5.12 -9.93 7.18
N PHE A 157 -4.62 -9.63 5.98
CA PHE A 157 -3.20 -9.64 5.71
C PHE A 157 -2.63 -8.24 5.87
N HIS A 158 -1.77 -8.09 6.87
CA HIS A 158 -1.03 -6.86 7.14
C HIS A 158 0.36 -6.97 6.53
N GLY A 159 0.57 -6.33 5.38
CA GLY A 159 1.86 -6.29 4.69
C GLY A 159 2.65 -5.05 5.05
N SER A 160 3.78 -5.17 5.74
CA SER A 160 4.53 -4.03 6.22
C SER A 160 5.96 -3.95 5.66
N ILE A 161 6.48 -2.73 5.55
CA ILE A 161 7.88 -2.42 5.17
C ILE A 161 8.32 -1.10 5.83
N TYR A 162 9.62 -0.98 6.11
CA TYR A 162 10.21 0.27 6.59
C TYR A 162 10.50 1.21 5.42
N LEU A 163 10.16 2.49 5.61
CA LEU A 163 10.41 3.57 4.67
C LEU A 163 11.29 4.64 5.31
N LYS A 164 12.09 5.31 4.47
CA LYS A 164 12.77 6.57 4.78
C LYS A 164 12.40 7.62 3.75
N MET A 165 12.12 8.83 4.17
CA MET A 165 11.50 9.82 3.30
C MET A 165 12.05 11.22 3.57
N THR A 166 12.16 12.02 2.52
CA THR A 166 12.47 13.44 2.60
C THR A 166 11.39 14.28 1.91
N SER A 167 11.35 15.56 2.23
CA SER A 167 10.39 16.50 1.65
C SER A 167 11.10 17.66 0.97
N SER A 168 10.44 18.24 -0.02
CA SER A 168 10.94 19.37 -0.82
C SER A 168 11.23 20.64 0.00
N VAL A 169 10.78 20.71 1.25
CA VAL A 169 11.03 21.85 2.17
C VAL A 169 12.39 21.77 2.87
N GLY A 170 13.18 20.72 2.62
CA GLY A 170 14.53 20.57 3.16
C GLY A 170 14.59 20.07 4.60
N ILE A 171 15.76 19.54 4.96
CA ILE A 171 16.00 18.81 6.23
C ILE A 171 15.79 19.64 7.50
N VAL A 172 15.96 20.97 7.41
CA VAL A 172 15.76 21.88 8.55
C VAL A 172 14.29 21.91 8.96
N HIS A 173 13.39 21.85 7.97
CA HIS A 173 11.95 21.95 8.20
C HIS A 173 11.28 20.59 8.30
N MET A 174 11.80 19.58 7.61
CA MET A 174 11.35 18.19 7.68
C MET A 174 12.57 17.24 7.58
N PRO A 175 13.18 16.86 8.70
CA PRO A 175 14.31 15.92 8.70
C PRO A 175 13.87 14.54 8.18
N GLU A 176 14.83 13.77 7.66
CA GLU A 176 14.59 12.40 7.21
C GLU A 176 13.96 11.59 8.35
N SER A 177 12.79 11.00 8.08
CA SER A 177 12.03 10.25 9.09
C SER A 177 11.86 8.81 8.65
N ARG A 178 12.01 7.89 9.61
CA ARG A 178 11.70 6.46 9.44
C ARG A 178 10.23 6.23 9.75
N ALA A 179 9.57 5.48 8.87
CA ALA A 179 8.15 5.19 8.96
C ALA A 179 7.88 3.73 8.60
N ILE A 180 6.75 3.20 9.06
CA ILE A 180 6.30 1.85 8.74
C ILE A 180 5.10 1.99 7.81
N PHE A 181 5.27 1.60 6.56
CA PHE A 181 4.16 1.46 5.62
C PHE A 181 3.48 0.12 5.84
N THR A 182 2.15 0.10 5.92
CA THR A 182 1.34 -1.10 6.08
C THR A 182 0.20 -1.11 5.08
N LEU A 183 0.18 -2.13 4.23
CA LEU A 183 -0.86 -2.43 3.26
C LEU A 183 -1.81 -3.46 3.85
N ILE A 184 -3.13 -3.27 3.65
CA ILE A 184 -4.19 -4.06 4.30
C ILE A 184 -5.02 -4.78 3.24
N LEU A 185 -5.06 -6.12 3.30
CA LEU A 185 -5.80 -7.00 2.38
C LEU A 185 -6.80 -7.91 3.08
#